data_AF-A0A9D8K9E8-F1
#
_entry.id   AF-A0A9D8K9E8-F1
#
_cell.length_a   1.000
_cell.length_b   1.000
_cell.length_c   1.000
_cell.angle_alpha   90.00
_cell.angle_beta   90.00
_cell.angle_gamma   90.00
#
_symmetry.space_group_name_H-M   'P 1'
#
loop_
_entity.id
_entity.type
_entity.pdbx_description
1 polymer ?
#
loop_
_entity_poly.entity_id
_entity_poly.type
_entity_poly.pdbx_seq_one_letter_code
_entity_poly.pdbx_strand_id
1 'polypeptide(L)'
;MGFASQSLLRPPVNASQQEVLDALMAPPPASTSGPRSSAARADIASAAGSTDPTRSLQARRLGATPPGRSPATAPGADALNLEIRVALLKLSSQPTLGGEGAWRVMSREGQVLRQGLKGAGSGADALLGTLAEVWIESEDGSPLRADGRAYAGRLRVLRAADGIQVVNHLPLESYISSVVGGEMPSGWRMEALRAQAVAARSYAMAHMARPASEHWHLGDTTRWQNYEGLSSVSGPTEQATRSTAGVILSFQGGIVESLYAATQQIVDEAHGHLGASMSQTGAQDLAQQGLKFSEILSHYYRGASLARLQLGAS
;
A
#
# COMPACT_ATOMS: atom_id res chain seq x y z
N MET A 1 -20.39 -47.05 -29.84
CA MET A 1 -19.42 -47.26 -28.74
C MET A 1 -18.80 -45.89 -28.46
N GLY A 2 -19.07 -45.15 -27.39
CA GLY A 2 -19.23 -45.53 -25.99
C GLY A 2 -17.89 -45.33 -25.27
N PHE A 3 -17.55 -44.10 -24.89
CA PHE A 3 -16.45 -43.84 -23.94
C PHE A 3 -16.95 -42.94 -22.81
N ALA A 4 -16.72 -43.46 -21.60
CA ALA A 4 -17.35 -43.07 -20.36
C ALA A 4 -16.64 -41.91 -19.66
N SER A 5 -17.44 -41.08 -18.99
CA SER A 5 -17.02 -40.11 -17.99
C SER A 5 -16.34 -40.81 -16.82
N GLN A 6 -15.06 -40.52 -16.57
CA GLN A 6 -14.44 -40.83 -15.28
C GLN A 6 -14.50 -39.60 -14.38
N SER A 7 -15.29 -39.72 -13.30
CA SER A 7 -15.24 -38.84 -12.14
C SER A 7 -13.84 -38.83 -11.54
N LEU A 8 -13.13 -37.70 -11.66
CA LEU A 8 -11.95 -37.43 -10.84
C LEU A 8 -12.43 -36.97 -9.46
N LEU A 9 -12.38 -37.89 -8.50
CA LEU A 9 -12.51 -37.59 -7.08
C LEU A 9 -11.47 -36.53 -6.68
N ARG A 10 -11.95 -35.46 -6.04
CA ARG A 10 -11.12 -34.47 -5.34
C ARG A 10 -10.29 -35.19 -4.26
N PRO A 11 -8.97 -34.98 -4.17
CA PRO A 11 -8.27 -35.31 -2.94
C PRO A 11 -8.77 -34.35 -1.83
N PRO A 12 -9.00 -34.82 -0.61
CA PRO A 12 -9.38 -33.94 0.49
C PRO A 12 -8.22 -32.99 0.81
N VAL A 13 -8.52 -31.70 0.94
CA VAL A 13 -7.61 -30.72 1.54
C VAL A 13 -7.35 -31.18 2.97
N ASN A 14 -6.08 -31.39 3.32
CA ASN A 14 -5.70 -31.90 4.65
C ASN A 14 -6.04 -30.82 5.69
N ALA A 15 -6.67 -31.19 6.81
CA ALA A 15 -7.20 -30.27 7.81
C ALA A 15 -6.16 -29.24 8.31
N SER A 16 -4.87 -29.64 8.33
CA SER A 16 -3.75 -28.78 8.71
C SER A 16 -3.48 -27.62 7.75
N GLN A 17 -3.82 -27.73 6.47
CA GLN A 17 -3.68 -26.62 5.51
C GLN A 17 -4.81 -25.61 5.66
N GLN A 18 -6.02 -26.07 6.02
CA GLN A 18 -7.16 -25.21 6.31
C GLN A 18 -6.93 -24.42 7.60
N GLU A 19 -6.37 -25.04 8.64
CA GLU A 19 -6.04 -24.38 9.91
C GLU A 19 -4.95 -23.31 9.77
N VAL A 20 -3.92 -23.57 8.96
CA VAL A 20 -2.88 -22.56 8.65
C VAL A 20 -3.45 -21.41 7.83
N LEU A 21 -4.34 -21.71 6.88
CA LEU A 21 -5.03 -20.69 6.09
C LEU A 21 -5.95 -19.85 6.97
N ASP A 22 -6.72 -20.47 7.86
CA ASP A 22 -7.62 -19.79 8.80
C ASP A 22 -6.84 -18.93 9.82
N ALA A 23 -5.67 -19.40 10.28
CA ALA A 23 -4.78 -18.65 11.16
C ALA A 23 -4.13 -17.44 10.48
N LEU A 24 -3.82 -17.52 9.18
CA LEU A 24 -3.32 -16.41 8.38
C LEU A 24 -4.41 -15.37 8.04
N MET A 25 -5.68 -15.80 8.07
CA MET A 25 -6.85 -15.06 7.59
C MET A 25 -7.71 -14.42 8.71
N ALA A 26 -7.37 -14.64 9.98
CA ALA A 26 -8.10 -14.07 11.10
C ALA A 26 -7.94 -12.53 11.18
N PRO A 27 -9.03 -11.73 11.26
CA PRO A 27 -8.95 -10.30 11.55
C PRO A 27 -8.45 -10.07 12.99
N PRO A 28 -7.76 -8.96 13.29
CA PRO A 28 -7.35 -8.65 14.65
C PRO A 28 -8.57 -8.51 15.57
N PRO A 29 -8.48 -8.88 16.86
CA PRO A 29 -9.61 -8.82 17.78
C PRO A 29 -10.13 -7.39 17.88
N ALA A 30 -11.44 -7.24 17.71
CA ALA A 30 -12.11 -5.96 17.89
C ALA A 30 -11.95 -5.48 19.34
N SER A 31 -11.34 -4.32 19.53
CA SER A 31 -11.32 -3.64 20.83
C SER A 31 -12.75 -3.26 21.22
N THR A 32 -13.34 -4.01 22.14
CA THR A 32 -14.65 -3.72 22.73
C THR A 32 -14.54 -2.49 23.62
N SER A 33 -14.86 -1.30 23.09
CA SER A 33 -15.17 -0.13 23.91
C SER A 33 -16.63 -0.25 24.39
N GLY A 34 -16.82 -0.51 25.68
CA GLY A 34 -18.13 -0.52 26.33
C GLY A 34 -18.84 0.85 26.25
N PRO A 35 -20.18 0.89 26.41
CA PRO A 35 -20.97 2.08 26.12
C PRO A 35 -20.76 3.16 27.19
N ARG A 36 -20.34 4.36 26.77
CA ARG A 36 -20.41 5.57 27.61
C ARG A 36 -21.76 6.24 27.43
N SER A 37 -22.58 6.15 28.48
CA SER A 37 -23.77 6.94 28.72
C SER A 37 -23.44 8.45 28.67
N SER A 38 -24.18 9.21 27.87
CA SER A 38 -24.23 10.67 27.93
C SER A 38 -25.64 11.11 28.31
N ALA A 39 -25.82 11.61 29.52
CA ALA A 39 -26.98 12.39 29.92
C ALA A 39 -26.52 13.81 30.28
N ALA A 40 -27.30 14.77 29.82
CA ALA A 40 -26.98 16.18 29.76
C ALA A 40 -27.47 16.96 31.00
N ARG A 41 -26.72 18.05 31.28
CA ARG A 41 -27.16 19.40 31.72
C ARG A 41 -27.78 19.65 33.11
N ALA A 42 -27.10 20.58 33.79
CA ALA A 42 -27.61 21.84 34.37
C ALA A 42 -28.09 21.91 35.83
N ASP A 43 -27.36 22.77 36.58
CA ASP A 43 -27.86 23.92 37.35
C ASP A 43 -28.27 23.83 38.85
N ILE A 44 -27.61 24.73 39.62
CA ILE A 44 -28.09 25.62 40.70
C ILE A 44 -27.90 25.25 42.20
N ALA A 45 -27.11 26.13 42.85
CA ALA A 45 -27.20 26.79 44.18
C ALA A 45 -26.88 26.11 45.54
N SER A 46 -25.89 26.75 46.19
CA SER A 46 -25.78 27.29 47.56
C SER A 46 -26.20 26.50 48.82
N ALA A 47 -25.28 26.45 49.80
CA ALA A 47 -25.45 26.95 51.17
C ALA A 47 -24.16 26.73 52.01
N ALA A 48 -23.94 27.60 53.00
CA ALA A 48 -22.71 27.78 53.76
C ALA A 48 -22.73 27.14 55.16
N GLY A 49 -21.53 26.93 55.75
CA GLY A 49 -21.30 27.08 57.20
C GLY A 49 -20.53 25.98 57.96
N SER A 50 -19.38 26.36 58.54
CA SER A 50 -18.75 25.86 59.81
C SER A 50 -18.23 24.40 59.86
N THR A 51 -17.11 24.00 60.49
CA THR A 51 -16.11 24.56 61.43
C THR A 51 -14.84 23.68 61.41
N ASP A 52 -13.65 24.31 61.26
CA ASP A 52 -12.38 24.14 62.03
C ASP A 52 -11.72 22.74 62.27
N PRO A 53 -10.47 22.62 62.78
CA PRO A 53 -9.20 22.66 62.02
C PRO A 53 -8.26 21.46 62.30
N THR A 54 -7.39 21.08 61.36
CA THR A 54 -6.07 20.52 61.74
C THR A 54 -5.01 20.63 60.62
N ARG A 55 -3.92 21.34 60.95
CA ARG A 55 -2.52 21.20 60.50
C ARG A 55 -2.24 21.06 58.99
N SER A 56 -1.81 22.13 58.31
CA SER A 56 -0.42 22.62 58.23
C SER A 56 0.60 21.59 57.72
N LEU A 57 1.11 21.80 56.50
CA LEU A 57 2.55 21.87 56.22
C LEU A 57 2.76 22.50 54.84
N GLN A 58 3.30 23.72 54.86
CA GLN A 58 3.81 24.47 53.72
C GLN A 58 5.25 24.04 53.47
N ALA A 59 5.60 23.71 52.23
CA ALA A 59 6.97 23.82 51.75
C ALA A 59 6.96 24.16 50.24
N ARG A 60 7.06 25.46 49.95
CA ARG A 60 7.62 25.96 48.68
C ARG A 60 9.09 25.56 48.65
N ARG A 61 9.59 25.06 47.51
CA ARG A 61 10.67 25.71 46.76
C ARG A 61 11.12 24.90 45.54
N LEU A 62 11.31 25.68 44.46
CA LEU A 62 12.36 25.63 43.46
C LEU A 62 12.21 24.57 42.35
N GLY A 63 12.35 25.10 41.13
CA GLY A 63 12.11 24.38 39.90
C GLY A 63 13.30 23.53 39.46
N ALA A 64 12.96 22.63 38.54
CA ALA A 64 13.89 22.03 37.61
C ALA A 64 13.06 21.45 36.46
N THR A 65 13.22 22.01 35.27
CA THR A 65 12.90 21.32 34.01
C THR A 65 14.15 20.55 33.59
N PRO A 66 14.05 19.25 33.29
CA PRO A 66 14.95 18.61 32.35
C PRO A 66 14.16 17.75 31.33
N PRO A 67 14.80 17.25 30.24
CA PRO A 67 14.29 17.40 28.88
C PRO A 67 13.58 16.15 28.35
N GLY A 68 13.10 16.27 27.12
CA GLY A 68 12.39 15.22 26.40
C GLY A 68 13.10 13.88 26.32
N ARG A 69 12.27 12.83 26.35
CA ARG A 69 12.37 11.60 25.58
C ARG A 69 11.01 10.89 25.64
N SER A 70 10.33 10.82 24.50
CA SER A 70 9.45 9.68 24.17
C SER A 70 10.28 8.38 24.19
N PRO A 71 9.73 7.15 24.26
CA PRO A 71 8.44 6.74 23.68
C PRO A 71 7.62 5.69 24.47
N ALA A 72 6.39 5.42 24.04
CA ALA A 72 5.79 4.06 23.93
C ALA A 72 4.28 4.17 23.68
N THR A 73 3.88 4.01 22.42
CA THR A 73 2.52 3.57 22.06
C THR A 73 2.63 2.09 21.70
N ALA A 74 1.66 1.29 22.17
CA ALA A 74 1.64 -0.18 22.09
C ALA A 74 1.83 -0.74 20.66
N PRO A 75 2.45 -1.94 20.50
CA PRO A 75 2.71 -2.53 19.20
C PRO A 75 1.42 -3.14 18.63
N GLY A 76 0.93 -2.58 17.52
CA GLY A 76 -0.16 -3.12 16.74
C GLY A 76 0.29 -3.30 15.30
N ALA A 77 0.42 -4.56 14.87
CA ALA A 77 0.68 -5.03 13.50
C ALA A 77 1.72 -4.22 12.71
N ASP A 78 2.97 -4.70 12.71
CA ASP A 78 4.04 -4.21 11.84
C ASP A 78 3.58 -4.17 10.37
N ALA A 79 3.09 -3.01 9.94
CA ALA A 79 2.95 -2.70 8.53
C ALA A 79 4.38 -2.63 8.00
N LEU A 80 4.78 -3.64 7.23
CA LEU A 80 6.07 -3.69 6.55
C LEU A 80 6.26 -2.37 5.80
N ASN A 81 7.15 -1.51 6.29
CA ASN A 81 7.36 -0.19 5.70
C ASN A 81 8.30 -0.30 4.49
N LEU A 82 7.93 -1.13 3.54
CA LEU A 82 8.64 -1.32 2.29
C LEU A 82 8.33 -0.16 1.36
N GLU A 83 9.37 0.54 0.89
CA GLU A 83 9.25 1.61 -0.11
C GLU A 83 9.44 1.02 -1.52
N ILE A 84 8.50 1.28 -2.41
CA ILE A 84 8.63 0.99 -3.85
C ILE A 84 8.99 2.26 -4.62
N ARG A 85 9.77 2.10 -5.70
CA ARG A 85 10.30 3.18 -6.54
C ARG A 85 9.80 2.99 -7.96
N VAL A 86 8.91 3.86 -8.41
CA VAL A 86 8.22 3.74 -9.70
C VAL A 86 8.66 4.86 -10.64
N ALA A 87 9.30 4.52 -11.76
CA ALA A 87 9.58 5.50 -12.81
C ALA A 87 8.28 5.94 -13.48
N LEU A 88 8.03 7.25 -13.50
CA LEU A 88 6.87 7.85 -14.15
C LEU A 88 7.18 8.12 -15.64
N LEU A 89 7.14 7.05 -16.44
CA LEU A 89 7.50 7.04 -17.86
C LEU A 89 6.39 7.59 -18.77
N LYS A 90 5.15 7.65 -18.27
CA LYS A 90 4.01 8.25 -18.98
C LYS A 90 4.00 9.79 -18.94
N LEU A 91 4.87 10.41 -18.15
CA LEU A 91 4.92 11.88 -18.05
C LEU A 91 5.35 12.52 -19.38
N SER A 92 5.01 13.80 -19.53
CA SER A 92 5.50 14.60 -20.65
C SER A 92 7.02 14.76 -20.60
N SER A 93 7.64 15.16 -21.71
CA SER A 93 9.09 15.41 -21.77
C SER A 93 9.55 16.58 -20.91
N GLN A 94 8.65 17.46 -20.48
CA GLN A 94 8.92 18.59 -19.58
C GLN A 94 7.85 18.64 -18.48
N PRO A 95 7.89 17.69 -17.52
CA PRO A 95 6.79 17.53 -16.60
C PRO A 95 6.69 18.69 -15.63
N THR A 96 5.47 19.06 -15.28
CA THR A 96 5.16 20.04 -14.24
C THR A 96 4.93 19.33 -12.91
N LEU A 97 5.66 19.75 -11.87
CA LEU A 97 5.64 19.14 -10.55
C LEU A 97 5.16 20.15 -9.50
N GLY A 98 4.39 19.67 -8.52
CA GLY A 98 3.86 20.49 -7.44
C GLY A 98 3.16 19.67 -6.36
N GLY A 99 2.22 20.28 -5.63
CA GLY A 99 1.48 19.59 -4.57
C GLY A 99 0.08 20.15 -4.35
N GLU A 100 -0.81 19.31 -3.82
CA GLU A 100 -2.14 19.70 -3.36
C GLU A 100 -2.10 20.50 -2.05
N GLY A 101 -1.03 20.35 -1.27
CA GLY A 101 -0.65 21.21 -0.16
C GLY A 101 0.68 21.92 -0.41
N ALA A 102 1.26 22.51 0.64
CA ALA A 102 2.60 23.09 0.56
C ALA A 102 3.64 21.99 0.34
N TRP A 103 4.66 22.28 -0.45
CA TRP A 103 5.68 21.31 -0.85
C TRP A 103 7.07 21.93 -0.87
N ARG A 104 8.09 21.10 -0.77
CA ARG A 104 9.50 21.50 -0.70
C ARG A 104 10.32 20.73 -1.70
N VAL A 105 11.28 21.43 -2.31
CA VAL A 105 12.40 20.81 -3.03
C VAL A 105 13.55 20.66 -2.05
N MET A 106 14.06 19.45 -1.93
CA MET A 106 15.13 19.07 -1.03
C MET A 106 16.34 18.57 -1.83
N SER A 107 17.55 18.88 -1.36
CA SER A 107 18.78 18.23 -1.86
C SER A 107 18.85 16.78 -1.37
N ARG A 108 19.82 16.02 -1.89
CA ARG A 108 20.11 14.66 -1.42
C ARG A 108 20.47 14.63 0.08
N GLU A 109 21.09 15.68 0.58
CA GLU A 109 21.53 15.85 1.97
C GLU A 109 20.40 16.34 2.88
N GLY A 110 19.20 16.56 2.35
CA GLY A 110 18.04 17.01 3.12
C GLY A 110 17.98 18.52 3.35
N GLN A 111 18.75 19.31 2.59
CA GLN A 111 18.63 20.77 2.64
C GLN A 111 17.42 21.23 1.82
N VAL A 112 16.58 22.10 2.39
CA VAL A 112 15.51 22.77 1.64
C VAL A 112 16.12 23.74 0.63
N LEU A 113 15.91 23.50 -0.66
CA LEU A 113 16.40 24.34 -1.76
C LEU A 113 15.34 25.34 -2.22
N ARG A 114 14.07 24.94 -2.20
CA ARG A 114 12.92 25.75 -2.62
C ARG A 114 11.66 25.28 -1.89
N GLN A 115 10.70 26.18 -1.71
CA GLN A 115 9.35 25.82 -1.26
C GLN A 115 8.33 26.27 -2.30
N GLY A 116 7.23 25.52 -2.40
CA GLY A 116 6.08 25.83 -3.24
C GLY A 116 4.80 25.85 -2.41
N LEU A 117 3.91 26.77 -2.77
CA LEU A 117 2.61 26.91 -2.13
C LEU A 117 1.62 25.84 -2.63
N LYS A 118 0.54 25.66 -1.88
CA LYS A 118 -0.60 24.81 -2.26
C LYS A 118 -1.07 25.11 -3.69
N GLY A 119 -1.14 24.06 -4.51
CA GLY A 119 -1.60 24.13 -5.90
C GLY A 119 -0.60 24.77 -6.87
N ALA A 120 0.53 25.29 -6.39
CA ALA A 120 1.58 25.81 -7.26
C ALA A 120 2.34 24.64 -7.91
N GLY A 121 2.63 24.79 -9.20
CA GLY A 121 3.45 23.87 -9.97
C GLY A 121 4.68 24.56 -10.56
N SER A 122 5.70 23.79 -10.90
CA SER A 122 6.92 24.26 -11.56
C SER A 122 7.46 23.16 -12.47
N GLY A 123 8.08 23.55 -13.59
CA GLY A 123 8.71 22.58 -14.49
C GLY A 123 9.84 21.81 -13.77
N ALA A 124 9.92 20.50 -14.00
CA ALA A 124 10.90 19.62 -13.37
C ALA A 124 12.34 20.07 -13.62
N ASP A 125 12.64 20.58 -14.82
CA ASP A 125 13.97 21.12 -15.16
C ASP A 125 14.34 22.33 -14.31
N ALA A 126 13.38 23.24 -14.09
CA ALA A 126 13.57 24.43 -13.25
C ALA A 126 13.72 24.09 -11.77
N LEU A 127 13.17 22.97 -11.31
CA LEU A 127 13.34 22.47 -9.94
C LEU A 127 14.66 21.73 -9.77
N LEU A 128 15.09 20.98 -10.79
CA LEU A 128 16.36 20.27 -10.81
C LEU A 128 17.56 21.23 -10.94
N GLY A 129 17.41 22.30 -11.73
CA GLY A 129 18.46 23.28 -11.96
C GLY A 129 19.72 22.65 -12.56
N THR A 130 20.88 22.85 -11.93
CA THR A 130 22.16 22.22 -12.31
C THR A 130 22.47 20.96 -11.51
N LEU A 131 21.62 20.58 -10.55
CA LEU A 131 21.85 19.42 -9.71
C LEU A 131 21.65 18.12 -10.50
N ALA A 132 22.28 17.06 -10.00
CA ALA A 132 22.07 15.70 -10.52
C ALA A 132 20.71 15.14 -10.08
N GLU A 133 20.25 15.52 -8.89
CA GLU A 133 18.96 15.12 -8.36
C GLU A 133 18.38 16.12 -7.36
N VAL A 134 17.06 16.07 -7.22
CA VAL A 134 16.31 16.73 -6.13
C VAL A 134 15.15 15.84 -5.68
N TRP A 135 14.71 16.04 -4.45
CA TRP A 135 13.50 15.44 -3.90
C TRP A 135 12.39 16.46 -3.79
N ILE A 136 11.16 16.06 -4.04
CA ILE A 136 9.96 16.84 -3.83
C ILE A 136 9.11 16.12 -2.81
N GLU A 137 8.82 16.82 -1.72
CA GLU A 137 8.08 16.28 -0.58
C GLU A 137 6.99 17.26 -0.17
N SER A 138 5.85 16.74 0.27
CA SER A 138 4.80 17.54 0.89
C SER A 138 5.17 17.89 2.33
N GLU A 139 4.76 19.05 2.82
CA GLU A 139 4.97 19.44 4.22
C GLU A 139 4.01 18.73 5.19
N ASP A 140 2.81 18.40 4.71
CA ASP A 140 1.71 17.85 5.52
C ASP A 140 1.29 16.43 5.09
N GLY A 141 2.03 15.83 4.14
CA GLY A 141 1.71 14.52 3.57
C GLY A 141 0.58 14.54 2.53
N SER A 142 0.10 15.73 2.14
CA SER A 142 -0.81 15.88 1.00
C SER A 142 -0.21 15.36 -0.31
N PRO A 143 -1.05 14.96 -1.28
CA PRO A 143 -0.56 14.44 -2.55
C PRO A 143 0.32 15.43 -3.31
N LEU A 144 1.37 14.90 -3.94
CA LEU A 144 2.15 15.64 -4.93
C LEU A 144 1.49 15.52 -6.30
N ARG A 145 1.72 16.50 -7.18
CA ARG A 145 1.23 16.48 -8.56
C ARG A 145 2.40 16.35 -9.53
N ALA A 146 2.23 15.50 -10.54
CA ALA A 146 3.06 15.47 -11.74
C ALA A 146 2.15 15.46 -12.98
N ASP A 147 2.29 16.45 -13.86
CA ASP A 147 1.42 16.66 -15.03
C ASP A 147 -0.08 16.59 -14.69
N GLY A 148 -0.45 17.24 -13.60
CA GLY A 148 -1.83 17.29 -13.10
C GLY A 148 -2.29 16.03 -12.36
N ARG A 149 -1.60 14.89 -12.48
CA ARG A 149 -1.94 13.66 -11.77
C ARG A 149 -1.41 13.67 -10.35
N ALA A 150 -2.21 13.18 -9.40
CA ALA A 150 -1.88 13.14 -7.98
C ALA A 150 -1.16 11.83 -7.60
N TYR A 151 -0.12 11.95 -6.76
CA TYR A 151 0.73 10.86 -6.30
C TYR A 151 0.92 10.94 -4.77
N ALA A 152 0.89 9.80 -4.11
CA ALA A 152 1.26 9.70 -2.70
C ALA A 152 2.79 9.64 -2.53
N GLY A 153 3.25 9.81 -1.28
CA GLY A 153 4.65 9.74 -0.93
C GLY A 153 5.44 10.94 -1.46
N ARG A 154 6.57 10.67 -2.08
CA ARG A 154 7.52 11.69 -2.53
C ARG A 154 7.98 11.45 -3.96
N LEU A 155 8.45 12.50 -4.63
CA LEU A 155 9.00 12.41 -5.97
C LEU A 155 10.50 12.67 -5.92
N ARG A 156 11.27 11.84 -6.62
CA ARG A 156 12.68 12.08 -6.90
C ARG A 156 12.80 12.48 -8.36
N VAL A 157 13.48 13.59 -8.61
CA VAL A 157 13.75 14.09 -9.97
C VAL A 157 15.23 13.90 -10.23
N LEU A 158 15.54 13.20 -11.32
CA LEU A 158 16.90 12.79 -11.68
C LEU A 158 17.26 13.36 -13.05
N ARG A 159 18.51 13.79 -13.21
CA ARG A 159 19.10 13.95 -14.53
C ARG A 159 19.46 12.58 -15.08
N ALA A 160 18.89 12.23 -16.23
CA ALA A 160 19.18 11.01 -16.97
C ALA A 160 19.86 11.35 -18.31
N ALA A 161 20.38 10.32 -19.01
CA ALA A 161 21.03 10.50 -20.30
C ALA A 161 20.11 11.18 -21.34
N ASP A 162 18.82 10.82 -21.32
CA ASP A 162 17.83 11.29 -22.29
C ASP A 162 16.94 12.42 -21.75
N GLY A 163 17.36 13.11 -20.68
CA GLY A 163 16.64 14.25 -20.11
C GLY A 163 16.37 14.10 -18.62
N ILE A 164 15.11 14.25 -18.21
CA ILE A 164 14.70 14.20 -16.80
C ILE A 164 13.88 12.94 -16.55
N GLN A 165 14.25 12.21 -15.51
CA GLN A 165 13.47 11.09 -15.00
C GLN A 165 12.82 11.48 -13.67
N VAL A 166 11.50 11.34 -13.59
CA VAL A 166 10.76 11.45 -12.32
C VAL A 166 10.48 10.04 -11.80
N VAL A 167 10.79 9.80 -10.53
CA VAL A 167 10.55 8.54 -9.82
C VAL A 167 9.68 8.81 -8.62
N ASN A 168 8.55 8.12 -8.49
CA ASN A 168 7.71 8.18 -7.30
C ASN A 168 8.15 7.13 -6.28
N HIS A 169 8.44 7.60 -5.07
CA HIS A 169 8.77 6.80 -3.91
C HIS A 169 7.57 6.81 -2.95
N LEU A 170 7.05 5.63 -2.65
CA LEU A 170 5.83 5.49 -1.83
C LEU A 170 5.82 4.15 -1.09
N PRO A 171 5.01 4.03 -0.01
CA PRO A 171 4.79 2.75 0.63
C PRO A 171 4.21 1.73 -0.34
N LEU A 172 4.68 0.48 -0.28
CA LEU A 172 4.26 -0.60 -1.17
C LEU A 172 2.73 -0.75 -1.17
N GLU A 173 2.09 -0.75 -0.01
CA GLU A 173 0.62 -0.91 0.07
C GLU A 173 -0.14 0.26 -0.58
N SER A 174 0.41 1.48 -0.58
CA SER A 174 -0.18 2.60 -1.32
C SER A 174 -0.08 2.41 -2.83
N TYR A 175 1.05 1.86 -3.31
CA TYR A 175 1.21 1.46 -4.71
C TYR A 175 0.23 0.35 -5.12
N ILE A 176 0.09 -0.69 -4.29
CA ILE A 176 -0.82 -1.81 -4.59
C ILE A 176 -2.27 -1.35 -4.70
N SER A 177 -2.73 -0.44 -3.84
CA SER A 177 -4.10 0.11 -3.94
C SER A 177 -4.34 0.82 -5.29
N SER A 178 -3.34 1.56 -5.78
CA SER A 178 -3.39 2.23 -7.09
C SER A 178 -3.42 1.22 -8.24
N VAL A 179 -2.54 0.21 -8.21
CA VAL A 179 -2.49 -0.83 -9.24
C VAL A 179 -3.80 -1.60 -9.31
N VAL A 180 -4.35 -2.05 -8.16
CA VAL A 180 -5.62 -2.79 -8.16
C VAL A 180 -6.74 -1.99 -8.82
N GLY A 181 -6.82 -0.68 -8.55
CA GLY A 181 -7.82 0.18 -9.19
C GLY A 181 -7.54 0.54 -10.65
N GLY A 182 -6.28 0.49 -11.09
CA GLY A 182 -5.90 0.67 -12.49
C GLY A 182 -6.16 -0.58 -13.32
N GLU A 183 -6.14 -1.75 -12.69
CA GLU A 183 -6.26 -3.06 -13.32
C GLU A 183 -7.69 -3.62 -13.29
N MET A 184 -8.45 -3.35 -12.22
CA MET A 184 -9.78 -3.91 -12.03
C MET A 184 -10.82 -2.84 -11.74
N PRO A 185 -12.05 -2.97 -12.29
CA PRO A 185 -13.17 -2.13 -11.89
C PRO A 185 -13.45 -2.25 -10.39
N SER A 186 -13.55 -1.12 -9.69
CA SER A 186 -13.72 -1.07 -8.23
C SER A 186 -15.02 -1.70 -7.71
N GLY A 187 -16.02 -1.86 -8.58
CA GLY A 187 -17.29 -2.53 -8.29
C GLY A 187 -17.25 -4.05 -8.40
N TRP A 188 -16.11 -4.65 -8.78
CA TRP A 188 -15.95 -6.10 -8.81
C TRP A 188 -15.93 -6.71 -7.40
N ARG A 189 -16.08 -8.03 -7.34
CA ARG A 189 -16.19 -8.75 -6.06
C ARG A 189 -14.92 -8.55 -5.24
N MET A 190 -15.09 -8.32 -3.94
CA MET A 190 -13.97 -8.09 -3.01
C MET A 190 -12.92 -9.22 -3.07
N GLU A 191 -13.32 -10.47 -3.22
CA GLU A 191 -12.38 -11.60 -3.35
C GLU A 191 -11.55 -11.54 -4.64
N ALA A 192 -12.10 -11.02 -5.74
CA ALA A 192 -11.34 -10.80 -6.96
C ALA A 192 -10.32 -9.65 -6.78
N LEU A 193 -10.74 -8.54 -6.17
CA LEU A 193 -9.84 -7.42 -5.84
C LEU A 193 -8.71 -7.86 -4.89
N ARG A 194 -9.01 -8.72 -3.91
CA ARG A 194 -8.02 -9.32 -3.00
C ARG A 194 -7.03 -10.21 -3.73
N ALA A 195 -7.49 -11.04 -4.66
CA ALA A 195 -6.62 -11.88 -5.48
C ALA A 195 -5.65 -11.03 -6.31
N GLN A 196 -6.14 -9.96 -6.92
CA GLN A 196 -5.30 -9.00 -7.64
C GLN A 196 -4.32 -8.27 -6.73
N ALA A 197 -4.72 -7.86 -5.52
CA ALA A 197 -3.80 -7.22 -4.59
C ALA A 197 -2.60 -8.12 -4.24
N VAL A 198 -2.84 -9.41 -3.99
CA VAL A 198 -1.78 -10.40 -3.71
C VAL A 198 -0.90 -10.63 -4.93
N ALA A 199 -1.48 -10.79 -6.12
CA ALA A 199 -0.72 -10.91 -7.36
C ALA A 199 0.14 -9.65 -7.60
N ALA A 200 -0.48 -8.47 -7.60
CA ALA A 200 0.23 -7.22 -7.81
C ALA A 200 1.39 -7.01 -6.81
N ARG A 201 1.21 -7.39 -5.54
CA ARG A 201 2.26 -7.32 -4.52
C ARG A 201 3.41 -8.28 -4.81
N SER A 202 3.11 -9.48 -5.27
CA SER A 202 4.13 -10.48 -5.60
C SER A 202 4.99 -10.02 -6.79
N TYR A 203 4.34 -9.46 -7.81
CA TYR A 203 5.03 -8.83 -8.94
C TYR A 203 5.92 -7.66 -8.51
N ALA A 204 5.38 -6.74 -7.70
CA ALA A 204 6.13 -5.60 -7.19
C ALA A 204 7.37 -6.05 -6.38
N MET A 205 7.21 -7.04 -5.52
CA MET A 205 8.29 -7.60 -4.71
C MET A 205 9.38 -8.27 -5.55
N ALA A 206 9.03 -8.98 -6.62
CA ALA A 206 10.00 -9.54 -7.55
C ALA A 206 10.87 -8.44 -8.18
N HIS A 207 10.27 -7.30 -8.53
CA HIS A 207 10.96 -6.13 -9.08
C HIS A 207 11.73 -5.31 -8.04
N MET A 208 11.35 -5.38 -6.76
CA MET A 208 12.19 -4.86 -5.68
C MET A 208 13.46 -5.69 -5.51
N ALA A 209 13.37 -7.01 -5.67
CA ALA A 209 14.52 -7.92 -5.59
C ALA A 209 15.40 -7.88 -6.86
N ARG A 210 14.81 -7.62 -8.03
CA ARG A 210 15.48 -7.51 -9.33
C ARG A 210 15.04 -6.23 -10.03
N PRO A 211 15.57 -5.08 -9.60
CA PRO A 211 15.10 -3.79 -10.10
C PRO A 211 15.54 -3.55 -11.53
N ALA A 212 14.69 -2.84 -12.28
CA ALA A 212 14.95 -2.45 -13.65
C ALA A 212 16.17 -1.52 -13.80
N SER A 213 16.48 -0.76 -12.76
CA SER A 213 17.68 0.07 -12.66
C SER A 213 18.09 0.25 -11.19
N GLU A 214 19.24 0.86 -10.94
CA GLU A 214 19.64 1.26 -9.60
C GLU A 214 18.72 2.34 -8.98
N HIS A 215 18.01 3.11 -9.81
CA HIS A 215 17.21 4.25 -9.38
C HIS A 215 15.75 3.90 -9.07
N TRP A 216 15.18 2.93 -9.77
CA TRP A 216 13.77 2.58 -9.70
C TRP A 216 13.55 1.08 -9.94
N HIS A 217 12.51 0.53 -9.31
CA HIS A 217 12.19 -0.90 -9.34
C HIS A 217 11.48 -1.29 -10.64
N LEU A 218 10.46 -0.51 -11.03
CA LEU A 218 9.62 -0.72 -12.21
C LEU A 218 9.08 0.62 -12.75
N GLY A 219 8.48 0.62 -13.94
CA GLY A 219 7.86 1.81 -14.53
C GLY A 219 6.33 1.79 -14.49
N ASP A 220 5.68 2.91 -14.79
CA ASP A 220 4.22 3.07 -14.77
C ASP A 220 3.49 2.74 -16.09
N THR A 221 4.20 2.16 -17.07
CA THR A 221 3.63 1.70 -18.36
C THR A 221 2.95 0.33 -18.25
N THR A 222 2.07 -0.01 -19.19
CA THR A 222 1.38 -1.32 -19.27
C THR A 222 2.32 -2.52 -19.42
N ARG A 223 3.58 -2.31 -19.79
CA ARG A 223 4.63 -3.33 -19.72
C ARG A 223 4.83 -3.90 -18.30
N TRP A 224 4.56 -3.11 -17.27
CA TRP A 224 4.79 -3.48 -15.89
C TRP A 224 3.47 -3.78 -15.19
N GLN A 225 2.83 -2.74 -14.66
CA GLN A 225 1.51 -2.77 -14.04
C GLN A 225 0.84 -1.43 -14.28
N ASN A 226 -0.48 -1.38 -14.30
CA ASN A 226 -1.21 -0.15 -14.52
C ASN A 226 -1.22 0.75 -13.26
N TYR A 227 -0.11 1.48 -13.06
CA TYR A 227 0.01 2.47 -12.00
C TYR A 227 -0.43 3.86 -12.48
N GLU A 228 -1.49 4.38 -11.86
CA GLU A 228 -2.12 5.66 -12.23
C GLU A 228 -2.06 6.69 -11.08
N GLY A 229 -1.19 6.48 -10.09
CA GLY A 229 -1.17 7.32 -8.89
C GLY A 229 -2.46 7.22 -8.08
N LEU A 230 -2.93 8.32 -7.51
CA LEU A 230 -4.13 8.34 -6.68
C LEU A 230 -5.44 8.35 -7.48
N SER A 231 -5.43 8.57 -8.80
CA SER A 231 -6.67 8.66 -9.59
C SER A 231 -7.41 7.33 -9.74
N SER A 232 -6.72 6.20 -9.57
CA SER A 232 -7.32 4.86 -9.60
C SER A 232 -7.72 4.34 -8.22
N VAL A 233 -7.38 5.04 -7.14
CA VAL A 233 -7.64 4.58 -5.77
C VAL A 233 -9.09 4.78 -5.39
N SER A 234 -9.69 3.79 -4.73
CA SER A 234 -11.06 3.85 -4.22
C SER A 234 -11.18 3.08 -2.89
N GLY A 235 -12.28 3.30 -2.15
CA GLY A 235 -12.53 2.58 -0.90
C GLY A 235 -12.42 1.05 -1.02
N PRO A 236 -13.02 0.41 -2.06
CA PRO A 236 -12.86 -1.02 -2.29
C PRO A 236 -11.43 -1.48 -2.56
N THR A 237 -10.62 -0.73 -3.33
CA THR A 237 -9.24 -1.11 -3.66
C THR A 237 -8.33 -0.98 -2.44
N GLU A 238 -8.54 0.06 -1.62
CA GLU A 238 -7.87 0.21 -0.33
C GLU A 238 -8.24 -0.91 0.64
N GLN A 239 -9.51 -1.29 0.70
CA GLN A 239 -9.98 -2.38 1.56
C GLN A 239 -9.39 -3.73 1.13
N ALA A 240 -9.39 -4.04 -0.16
CA ALA A 240 -8.80 -5.26 -0.70
C ALA A 240 -7.30 -5.34 -0.40
N THR A 241 -6.59 -4.23 -0.62
CA THR A 241 -5.15 -4.11 -0.36
C THR A 241 -4.83 -4.28 1.12
N ARG A 242 -5.51 -3.52 1.99
CA ARG A 242 -5.32 -3.55 3.45
C ARG A 242 -5.64 -4.93 4.04
N SER A 243 -6.71 -5.58 3.59
CA SER A 243 -7.10 -6.91 4.10
C SER A 243 -6.18 -8.04 3.62
N THR A 244 -5.31 -7.77 2.65
CA THR A 244 -4.28 -8.71 2.16
C THR A 244 -2.86 -8.20 2.41
N ALA A 245 -2.69 -7.22 3.30
CA ALA A 245 -1.40 -6.57 3.53
C ALA A 245 -0.30 -7.59 3.88
N GLY A 246 0.81 -7.50 3.15
CA GLY A 246 1.94 -8.41 3.29
C GLY A 246 1.73 -9.84 2.74
N VAL A 247 0.56 -10.17 2.19
CA VAL A 247 0.32 -11.50 1.59
C VAL A 247 0.82 -11.51 0.14
N ILE A 248 1.64 -12.50 -0.20
CA ILE A 248 2.24 -12.71 -1.52
C ILE A 248 2.12 -14.18 -1.97
N LEU A 249 2.33 -14.43 -3.25
CA LEU A 249 2.55 -15.75 -3.82
C LEU A 249 4.02 -16.15 -3.63
N SER A 250 4.23 -17.38 -3.15
CA SER A 250 5.54 -17.96 -2.93
C SER A 250 5.61 -19.40 -3.42
N PHE A 251 6.78 -19.80 -3.92
CA PHE A 251 7.08 -21.17 -4.33
C PHE A 251 8.44 -21.57 -3.77
N GLN A 252 8.48 -22.65 -2.98
CA GLN A 252 9.71 -23.15 -2.34
C GLN A 252 10.49 -22.08 -1.55
N GLY A 253 9.79 -21.14 -0.91
CA GLY A 253 10.41 -20.03 -0.15
C GLY A 253 10.88 -18.84 -1.00
N GLY A 254 10.81 -18.94 -2.33
CA GLY A 254 11.04 -17.82 -3.25
C GLY A 254 9.78 -17.00 -3.51
N ILE A 255 9.93 -15.73 -3.89
CA ILE A 255 8.84 -14.88 -4.38
C ILE A 255 8.49 -15.32 -5.80
N VAL A 256 7.21 -15.55 -6.06
CA VAL A 256 6.72 -15.86 -7.41
C VAL A 256 6.38 -14.55 -8.11
N GLU A 257 7.05 -14.26 -9.22
CA GLU A 257 6.60 -13.21 -10.12
C GLU A 257 5.25 -13.64 -10.72
N SER A 258 4.19 -12.95 -10.33
CA SER A 258 2.84 -13.32 -10.74
C SER A 258 2.40 -12.49 -11.94
N LEU A 259 2.30 -13.14 -13.09
CA LEU A 259 1.72 -12.55 -14.29
C LEU A 259 0.20 -12.59 -14.21
N TYR A 260 -0.47 -11.58 -14.73
CA TYR A 260 -1.92 -11.54 -14.85
C TYR A 260 -2.31 -10.81 -16.14
N ALA A 261 -3.51 -11.08 -16.65
CA ALA A 261 -4.02 -10.47 -17.88
C ALA A 261 -5.55 -10.25 -17.82
N ALA A 262 -6.06 -9.34 -18.65
CA ALA A 262 -7.47 -8.96 -18.64
C ALA A 262 -8.42 -10.15 -18.86
N THR A 263 -8.13 -11.00 -19.84
CA THR A 263 -8.98 -12.13 -20.23
C THR A 263 -8.19 -13.44 -20.24
N GLN A 264 -8.89 -14.57 -20.16
CA GLN A 264 -8.27 -15.89 -20.27
C GLN A 264 -7.61 -16.10 -21.64
N GLN A 265 -8.19 -15.53 -22.71
CA GLN A 265 -7.59 -15.60 -24.04
C GLN A 265 -6.18 -15.00 -24.07
N ILE A 266 -5.97 -13.84 -23.42
CA ILE A 266 -4.62 -13.23 -23.34
C ILE A 266 -3.68 -14.12 -22.51
N VAL A 267 -4.18 -14.73 -21.44
CA VAL A 267 -3.38 -15.70 -20.66
C VAL A 267 -2.92 -16.84 -21.54
N ASP A 268 -3.82 -17.47 -22.30
CA ASP A 268 -3.50 -18.64 -23.12
C ASP A 268 -2.58 -18.28 -24.30
N GLU A 269 -2.82 -17.16 -24.97
CA GLU A 269 -2.08 -16.75 -26.17
C GLU A 269 -0.74 -16.07 -25.84
N ALA A 270 -0.69 -15.17 -24.85
CA ALA A 270 0.49 -14.37 -24.54
C ALA A 270 1.32 -14.96 -23.38
N HIS A 271 0.68 -15.59 -22.40
CA HIS A 271 1.36 -16.12 -21.20
C HIS A 271 1.41 -17.65 -21.14
N GLY A 272 0.80 -18.37 -22.09
CA GLY A 272 0.71 -19.83 -22.06
C GLY A 272 2.07 -20.54 -22.01
N HIS A 273 3.12 -19.90 -22.54
CA HIS A 273 4.50 -20.39 -22.48
C HIS A 273 5.28 -19.94 -21.22
N LEU A 274 4.75 -18.97 -20.47
CA LEU A 274 5.37 -18.38 -19.27
C LEU A 274 4.93 -19.11 -17.97
N GLY A 275 4.04 -20.10 -18.08
CA GLY A 275 3.55 -20.89 -16.95
C GLY A 275 2.23 -20.37 -16.40
N ALA A 276 2.21 -19.98 -15.13
CA ALA A 276 0.99 -19.59 -14.43
C ALA A 276 0.69 -18.08 -14.59
N SER A 277 -0.55 -17.76 -15.00
CA SER A 277 -1.04 -16.38 -15.06
C SER A 277 -2.52 -16.32 -14.71
N MET A 278 -2.93 -15.26 -14.02
CA MET A 278 -4.32 -15.06 -13.63
C MET A 278 -5.11 -14.27 -14.68
N SER A 279 -6.29 -14.76 -15.07
CA SER A 279 -7.27 -13.96 -15.81
C SER A 279 -8.06 -13.07 -14.83
N GLN A 280 -8.12 -11.77 -15.09
CA GLN A 280 -8.88 -10.82 -14.27
C GLN A 280 -10.38 -11.09 -14.34
N THR A 281 -10.94 -11.26 -15.55
CA THR A 281 -12.36 -11.61 -15.72
C THR A 281 -12.68 -12.97 -15.10
N GLY A 282 -11.81 -13.97 -15.28
CA GLY A 282 -12.02 -15.29 -14.68
C GLY A 282 -11.92 -15.27 -13.14
N ALA A 283 -11.04 -14.45 -12.56
CA ALA A 283 -10.99 -14.22 -11.11
C ALA A 283 -12.29 -13.59 -10.60
N GLN A 284 -12.87 -12.67 -11.35
CA GLN A 284 -14.19 -12.09 -11.05
C GLN A 284 -15.31 -13.15 -11.12
N ASP A 285 -15.32 -13.99 -12.15
CA ASP A 285 -16.33 -15.05 -12.31
C ASP A 285 -16.27 -16.07 -11.16
N LEU A 286 -15.06 -16.49 -10.78
CA LEU A 286 -14.83 -17.38 -9.63
C LEU A 286 -15.29 -16.72 -8.31
N ALA A 287 -15.01 -15.43 -8.13
CA ALA A 287 -15.47 -14.68 -6.97
C ALA A 287 -17.01 -14.52 -6.92
N GLN A 288 -17.68 -14.45 -8.08
CA GLN A 288 -19.14 -14.46 -8.17
C GLN A 288 -19.72 -15.83 -7.81
N GLN A 289 -19.00 -16.91 -8.10
CA GLN A 289 -19.35 -18.28 -7.66
C GLN A 289 -19.08 -18.53 -6.17
N GLY A 290 -18.54 -17.54 -5.45
CA GLY A 290 -18.36 -17.58 -4.00
C GLY A 290 -16.96 -18.01 -3.54
N LEU A 291 -16.02 -18.25 -4.46
CA LEU A 291 -14.65 -18.61 -4.12
C LEU A 291 -13.96 -17.44 -3.39
N LYS A 292 -13.15 -17.79 -2.40
CA LYS A 292 -12.23 -16.87 -1.71
C LYS A 292 -11.03 -16.57 -2.58
N PHE A 293 -10.37 -15.43 -2.32
CA PHE A 293 -9.19 -15.02 -3.08
C PHE A 293 -8.08 -16.07 -3.04
N SER A 294 -7.92 -16.80 -1.93
CA SER A 294 -6.95 -17.89 -1.81
C SER A 294 -7.24 -19.05 -2.76
N GLU A 295 -8.51 -19.40 -2.93
CA GLU A 295 -8.95 -20.44 -3.86
C GLU A 295 -8.81 -19.98 -5.32
N ILE A 296 -9.13 -18.72 -5.60
CA ILE A 296 -8.90 -18.08 -6.91
C ILE A 296 -7.41 -18.13 -7.27
N LEU A 297 -6.53 -17.71 -6.37
CA LEU A 297 -5.09 -17.73 -6.60
C LEU A 297 -4.57 -19.16 -6.77
N SER A 298 -5.05 -20.11 -5.97
CA SER A 298 -4.68 -21.53 -6.09
C SER A 298 -5.13 -22.14 -7.42
N HIS A 299 -6.23 -21.65 -8.00
CA HIS A 299 -6.70 -22.06 -9.32
C HIS A 299 -5.71 -21.67 -10.43
N TYR A 300 -5.22 -20.43 -10.40
CA TYR A 300 -4.34 -19.87 -11.44
C TYR A 300 -2.86 -20.18 -11.24
N TYR A 301 -2.37 -20.18 -10.00
CA TYR A 301 -0.95 -20.36 -9.67
C TYR A 301 -0.71 -21.73 -9.01
N ARG A 302 -0.96 -22.80 -9.76
CA ARG A 302 -0.82 -24.18 -9.25
C ARG A 302 0.61 -24.43 -8.77
N GLY A 303 0.72 -24.92 -7.53
CA GLY A 303 2.00 -25.18 -6.87
C GLY A 303 2.53 -24.02 -6.04
N ALA A 304 2.09 -22.78 -6.29
CA ALA A 304 2.37 -21.67 -5.41
C ALA A 304 1.52 -21.75 -4.14
N SER A 305 2.10 -21.29 -3.03
CA SER A 305 1.44 -21.09 -1.74
C SER A 305 1.34 -19.61 -1.41
N LEU A 306 0.38 -19.24 -0.57
CA LEU A 306 0.38 -17.92 0.04
C LEU A 306 1.42 -17.85 1.14
N ALA A 307 2.22 -16.78 1.14
CA ALA A 307 3.14 -16.46 2.20
C ALA A 307 2.86 -15.05 2.73
N ARG A 308 3.21 -14.80 4.00
CA ARG A 308 3.16 -13.47 4.60
C ARG A 308 4.57 -12.95 4.78
N LEU A 309 4.82 -11.76 4.25
CA LEU A 309 6.06 -11.04 4.49
C LEU A 309 6.21 -10.77 6.00
N GLN A 310 7.38 -11.10 6.54
CA GLN A 310 7.81 -10.75 7.88
C GLN A 310 9.08 -9.92 7.76
N LEU A 311 9.15 -8.78 8.44
CA LEU A 311 10.43 -8.11 8.65
C LEU A 311 11.22 -9.00 9.61
N GLY A 312 12.39 -9.48 9.18
CA GLY A 312 13.28 -10.21 10.06
C GLY A 312 13.62 -9.34 11.26
N ALA A 313 13.32 -9.82 12.47
CA ALA A 313 13.86 -9.23 13.68
C ALA A 313 15.39 -9.24 13.54
N SER A 314 15.99 -8.04 13.48
CA SER A 314 17.44 -7.87 13.50
C SER A 314 18.00 -8.17 14.88
#